data_AF-A0AAV3NVB3-F1
#
_entry.id   AF-A0AAV3NVB3-F1
#
_cell.length_a   1.000
_cell.length_b   1.000
_cell.length_c   1.000
_cell.angle_alpha   90.00
_cell.angle_beta   90.00
_cell.angle_gamma   90.00
#
_symmetry.space_group_name_H-M   'P 1'
#
loop_
_entity.id
_entity.type
_entity.pdbx_description
1 polymer ?
#
loop_
_entity_poly.entity_id
_entity_poly.type
_entity_poly.pdbx_seq_one_letter_code
_entity_poly.pdbx_strand_id
1 'polypeptide(L)'
;MAEEYNALLTNDTWLVAQGQHQQHGVDYDETFSLVVKPSTIRSVLTTAASKNWSVRQLDIENAFHHGHLSETIYLKQPTGFVNIDYPHYVSKLNKALYGLKEAPRAWFHWFASYLSKC
;
A
#
# COMPACT_ATOMS: atom_id res chain seq x y z
N MET A 1 1.87 -15.32 -8.16
CA MET A 1 1.32 -14.81 -6.88
C MET A 1 1.86 -15.53 -5.64
N ALA A 2 1.55 -16.81 -5.39
CA ALA A 2 2.08 -17.50 -4.19
C ALA A 2 3.60 -17.77 -4.27
N GLU A 3 4.13 -18.14 -5.44
CA GLU A 3 5.57 -18.34 -5.64
C GLU A 3 6.38 -17.04 -5.57
N GLU A 4 5.87 -15.95 -6.15
CA GLU A 4 6.50 -14.62 -6.03
C GLU A 4 6.49 -14.14 -4.58
N TYR A 5 5.36 -14.29 -3.88
CA TYR A 5 5.25 -13.97 -2.46
C TYR A 5 6.26 -14.75 -1.60
N ASN A 6 6.42 -16.05 -1.86
CA ASN A 6 7.38 -16.88 -1.16
C ASN A 6 8.83 -16.50 -1.51
N ALA A 7 9.16 -16.30 -2.79
CA ALA A 7 10.49 -15.88 -3.24
C ALA A 7 10.92 -14.54 -2.64
N LEU A 8 9.95 -13.68 -2.43
CA LEU A 8 10.16 -12.39 -1.82
C LEU A 8 10.34 -12.55 -0.28
N LEU A 9 9.60 -13.43 0.40
CA LEU A 9 9.86 -13.76 1.83
C LEU A 9 11.22 -14.43 2.07
N THR A 10 11.77 -15.19 1.12
CA THR A 10 13.07 -15.88 1.26
C THR A 10 14.29 -14.97 1.18
N ASN A 11 14.14 -13.74 0.66
CA ASN A 11 15.27 -12.84 0.38
C ASN A 11 15.47 -11.76 1.46
N ASP A 12 14.80 -11.83 2.62
CA ASP A 12 14.95 -10.92 3.78
C ASP A 12 14.85 -9.41 3.46
N THR A 13 14.32 -9.03 2.30
CA THR A 13 14.53 -7.68 1.73
C THR A 13 13.31 -6.76 1.81
N TRP A 14 12.12 -7.26 2.17
CA TRP A 14 10.88 -6.45 2.21
C TRP A 14 9.85 -7.15 3.12
N LEU A 15 9.29 -6.41 4.07
CA LEU A 15 8.19 -6.86 4.93
C LEU A 15 6.88 -6.68 4.18
N VAL A 16 6.18 -7.79 3.87
CA VAL A 16 4.86 -7.72 3.25
C VAL A 16 3.79 -8.38 4.05
N ALA A 17 2.70 -7.64 4.22
CA ALA A 17 1.56 -8.06 4.96
C ALA A 17 0.79 -9.12 4.16
N GLN A 18 0.36 -10.16 4.86
CA GLN A 18 -0.52 -11.18 4.29
C GLN A 18 -1.97 -10.68 4.31
N GLY A 19 -2.33 -9.71 3.47
CA GLY A 19 -3.71 -9.21 3.40
C GLY A 19 -4.73 -10.27 2.97
N GLN A 20 -4.29 -11.41 2.43
CA GLN A 20 -5.17 -12.55 2.14
C GLN A 20 -5.80 -13.15 3.41
N HIS A 21 -5.14 -13.04 4.56
CA HIS A 21 -5.69 -13.52 5.84
C HIS A 21 -6.62 -12.49 6.51
N GLN A 22 -6.73 -11.26 5.99
CA GLN A 22 -7.65 -10.26 6.52
C GLN A 22 -9.10 -10.63 6.19
N GLN A 23 -9.96 -10.68 7.20
CA GLN A 23 -11.37 -10.99 7.12
C GLN A 23 -12.23 -9.71 7.06
N HIS A 24 -13.17 -9.67 6.12
CA HIS A 24 -14.08 -8.54 5.98
C HIS A 24 -15.01 -8.45 7.21
N GLY A 25 -15.20 -7.24 7.74
CA GLY A 25 -16.00 -6.97 8.94
C GLY A 25 -15.31 -7.33 10.27
N VAL A 26 -14.06 -7.81 10.21
CA VAL A 26 -13.21 -8.04 11.40
C VAL A 26 -11.92 -7.22 11.27
N ASP A 27 -11.21 -7.42 10.17
CA ASP A 27 -9.92 -6.76 9.91
C ASP A 27 -10.05 -5.57 8.97
N TYR A 28 -11.10 -5.51 8.14
CA TYR A 28 -11.37 -4.39 7.24
C TYR A 28 -12.84 -4.29 6.82
N ASP A 29 -13.34 -3.06 6.66
CA ASP A 29 -14.72 -2.80 6.24
C ASP A 29 -14.86 -2.53 4.74
N GLU A 30 -13.81 -2.05 4.05
CA GLU A 30 -13.90 -1.70 2.64
C GLU A 30 -12.62 -2.05 1.89
N THR A 31 -12.74 -2.44 0.62
CA THR A 31 -11.57 -2.68 -0.25
C THR A 31 -11.39 -1.49 -1.19
N PHE A 32 -10.18 -0.93 -1.23
CA PHE A 32 -9.87 0.19 -2.11
C PHE A 32 -8.92 -0.24 -3.23
N SER A 33 -9.31 -0.01 -4.47
CA SER A 33 -8.46 -0.28 -5.64
C SER A 33 -8.08 1.04 -6.31
N LEU A 34 -6.77 1.30 -6.39
CA LEU A 34 -6.20 2.46 -7.09
C LEU A 34 -6.09 2.26 -8.61
N VAL A 35 -6.81 1.28 -9.17
CA VAL A 35 -6.73 1.00 -10.61
C VAL A 35 -7.58 2.01 -11.37
N VAL A 36 -6.91 2.98 -11.99
CA VAL A 36 -7.54 3.90 -12.93
C VAL A 36 -7.83 3.16 -14.23
N LYS A 37 -9.04 3.31 -14.77
CA LYS A 37 -9.42 2.70 -16.05
C LYS A 37 -8.58 3.32 -17.19
N PRO A 38 -8.09 2.52 -18.16
CA PRO A 38 -7.35 3.05 -19.31
C PRO A 38 -8.09 4.14 -20.08
N SER A 39 -9.43 4.06 -20.13
CA SER A 39 -10.28 5.10 -20.72
C SER A 39 -10.10 6.46 -20.05
N THR A 40 -10.01 6.50 -18.72
CA THR A 40 -9.81 7.73 -17.95
C THR A 40 -8.42 8.32 -18.20
N ILE A 41 -7.38 7.48 -18.21
CA ILE A 41 -6.01 7.90 -18.54
C ILE A 41 -5.98 8.53 -19.93
N ARG A 42 -6.58 7.85 -20.93
CA ARG A 42 -6.67 8.36 -22.29
C ARG A 42 -7.38 9.70 -22.37
N SER A 43 -8.53 9.86 -21.69
CA SER A 43 -9.27 11.13 -21.67
C SER A 43 -8.43 12.30 -21.10
N VAL A 44 -7.68 12.06 -20.02
CA VAL A 44 -6.80 13.08 -19.43
C VAL A 44 -5.67 13.44 -20.40
N LEU A 45 -5.00 12.44 -20.99
CA LEU A 45 -3.90 12.67 -21.94
C LEU A 45 -4.38 13.35 -23.23
N THR A 46 -5.54 12.99 -23.77
CA THR A 46 -6.14 13.67 -24.93
C THR A 46 -6.42 15.13 -24.64
N THR A 47 -6.89 15.45 -23.42
CA THR A 47 -7.13 16.84 -22.99
C THR A 47 -5.82 17.62 -22.87
N ALA A 48 -4.78 17.00 -22.29
CA ALA A 48 -3.46 17.63 -22.20
C ALA A 48 -2.88 17.90 -23.60
N ALA A 49 -2.97 16.93 -24.50
CA ALA A 49 -2.50 17.07 -25.88
C ALA A 49 -3.26 18.16 -26.65
N SER A 50 -4.59 18.22 -26.55
CA SER A 50 -5.40 19.23 -27.26
C SER A 50 -5.14 20.65 -26.77
N LYS A 51 -4.72 20.81 -25.52
CA LYS A 51 -4.36 22.10 -24.92
C LYS A 51 -2.85 22.38 -24.92
N ASN A 52 -2.05 21.52 -25.56
CA ASN A 52 -0.60 21.60 -25.59
C ASN A 52 0.05 21.70 -24.18
N TRP A 53 -0.52 20.98 -23.22
CA TRP A 53 -0.03 20.92 -21.83
C TRP A 53 1.15 19.94 -21.73
N SER A 54 2.17 20.32 -20.96
CA SER A 54 3.27 19.42 -20.60
C SER A 54 2.77 18.38 -19.60
N VAL A 55 3.06 17.10 -19.87
CA VAL A 55 2.75 15.98 -18.99
C VAL A 55 4.06 15.39 -18.49
N ARG A 56 4.14 15.13 -17.18
CA ARG A 56 5.26 14.40 -16.56
C ARG A 56 4.73 13.19 -15.81
N GLN A 57 5.43 12.08 -15.93
CA GLN A 57 5.20 10.90 -15.13
C GLN A 57 5.99 11.02 -13.83
N LEU A 58 5.37 10.64 -12.72
CA LEU A 58 5.99 10.55 -11.42
C LEU A 58 5.85 9.10 -10.95
N ASP A 59 6.99 8.46 -10.69
CA ASP A 59 7.04 7.18 -10.00
C ASP A 59 7.55 7.42 -8.58
N ILE A 60 6.82 6.92 -7.59
CA ILE A 60 7.06 7.24 -6.18
C ILE A 60 7.54 5.97 -5.48
N GLU A 61 8.81 5.99 -5.11
CA GLU A 61 9.40 4.93 -4.29
C GLU A 61 8.66 4.84 -2.94
N ASN A 62 8.40 3.61 -2.51
CA ASN A 62 7.82 3.33 -1.19
C ASN A 62 6.48 4.03 -0.91
N ALA A 63 5.67 4.33 -1.94
CA ALA A 63 4.40 5.07 -1.84
C ALA A 63 3.55 4.70 -0.61
N PHE A 64 3.33 3.41 -0.33
CA PHE A 64 2.49 2.99 0.81
C PHE A 64 3.06 3.38 2.19
N HIS A 65 4.37 3.49 2.36
CA HIS A 65 4.99 3.90 3.63
C HIS A 65 4.69 5.36 4.01
N HIS A 66 4.29 6.19 3.05
CA HIS A 66 3.84 7.55 3.31
C HIS A 66 2.40 7.60 3.84
N GLY A 67 1.57 6.61 3.47
CA GLY A 67 0.20 6.47 3.93
C GLY A 67 0.11 6.26 5.44
N HIS A 68 -0.78 7.02 6.08
CA HIS A 68 -1.11 6.80 7.48
C HIS A 68 -2.26 5.81 7.60
N LEU A 69 -2.09 4.80 8.47
CA LEU A 69 -3.14 3.85 8.78
C LEU A 69 -4.12 4.52 9.75
N SER A 70 -5.38 4.63 9.36
CA SER A 70 -6.47 5.05 10.25
C SER A 70 -6.77 4.02 11.34
N GLU A 71 -6.49 2.76 11.04
CA GLU A 71 -6.79 1.60 11.89
C GLU A 71 -5.50 1.07 12.52
N THR A 72 -5.63 0.48 13.72
CA THR A 72 -4.50 -0.21 14.34
C THR A 72 -4.39 -1.62 13.78
N ILE A 73 -3.37 -1.85 12.97
CA ILE A 73 -3.10 -3.15 12.36
C ILE A 73 -1.92 -3.82 13.08
N TYR A 74 -2.11 -5.09 13.44
CA TYR A 74 -1.08 -5.95 13.99
C TYR A 74 -0.69 -7.04 12.98
N LEU A 75 0.59 -7.40 12.97
CA LEU A 75 1.11 -8.50 12.18
C LEU A 75 1.83 -9.49 13.10
N LYS A 76 1.88 -10.76 12.68
CA LYS A 76 2.83 -11.70 13.26
C LYS A 76 4.24 -11.12 13.15
N GLN A 77 5.07 -11.38 14.16
CA GLN A 77 6.48 -10.99 14.12
C GLN A 77 7.14 -11.54 12.84
N PRO A 78 7.87 -10.69 12.10
CA PRO A 78 8.52 -11.13 10.88
C PRO A 78 9.57 -12.19 11.16
N THR A 79 9.75 -13.11 10.21
CA THR A 79 10.87 -14.04 10.21
C THR A 79 12.18 -13.24 10.30
N GLY A 80 13.08 -13.64 11.20
CA GLY A 80 14.34 -12.91 11.46
C GLY A 80 14.24 -11.75 12.48
N PHE A 81 13.03 -11.31 12.83
CA PHE A 81 12.80 -10.22 13.81
C PHE A 81 11.98 -10.68 15.03
N VAL A 82 11.83 -11.99 15.22
CA VAL A 82 11.12 -12.56 16.38
C VAL A 82 11.92 -12.29 17.65
N ASN A 83 11.27 -11.68 18.64
CA ASN A 83 11.84 -11.49 19.95
C ASN A 83 11.95 -12.84 20.68
N ILE A 84 13.15 -13.17 21.15
CA ILE A 84 13.45 -14.46 21.83
C ILE A 84 12.72 -14.57 23.17
N ASP A 85 12.62 -13.47 23.91
CA ASP A 85 11.94 -13.42 25.22
C ASP A 85 10.42 -13.42 25.05
N TYR A 86 9.92 -12.91 23.93
CA TYR A 86 8.49 -12.77 23.64
C TYR A 86 8.11 -13.32 22.25
N PRO A 87 8.24 -14.64 22.01
CA PRO A 87 8.03 -15.23 20.69
C PRO A 87 6.58 -15.16 20.22
N HIS A 88 5.62 -15.01 21.14
CA HIS A 88 4.19 -14.94 20.85
C HIS A 88 3.67 -13.52 20.59
N TYR A 89 4.52 -12.50 20.69
CA TYR A 89 4.09 -11.13 20.46
C TYR A 89 3.80 -10.88 18.98
N VAL A 90 3.09 -9.78 18.74
CA VAL A 90 2.74 -9.28 17.42
C VAL A 90 3.31 -7.87 17.24
N SER A 91 3.64 -7.51 16.01
CA SER A 91 4.16 -6.20 15.65
C SER A 91 3.01 -5.27 15.29
N LYS A 92 2.94 -4.09 15.92
CA LYS A 92 2.02 -3.03 15.50
C LYS A 92 2.60 -2.30 14.29
N LEU A 93 1.80 -2.12 13.24
CA LEU A 93 2.19 -1.32 12.09
C LEU A 93 1.95 0.17 12.36
N ASN A 94 2.99 0.97 12.16
CA ASN A 94 2.91 2.43 12.21
C ASN A 94 2.68 3.06 10.82
N LYS A 95 2.99 2.32 9.75
CA LYS A 95 2.90 2.73 8.35
C LYS A 95 2.20 1.66 7.54
N ALA A 96 1.55 2.05 6.45
CA ALA A 96 0.94 1.08 5.56
C ALA A 96 2.02 0.32 4.78
N LEU A 97 1.87 -1.00 4.70
CA LEU A 97 2.76 -1.90 3.96
C LEU A 97 2.06 -2.42 2.71
N TYR A 98 2.87 -2.86 1.74
CA TYR A 98 2.36 -3.60 0.60
C TYR A 98 1.65 -4.88 1.07
N GLY A 99 0.60 -5.28 0.35
CA GLY A 99 -0.21 -6.45 0.67
C GLY A 99 -1.36 -6.21 1.65
N LEU A 100 -1.42 -5.06 2.33
CA LEU A 100 -2.60 -4.65 3.12
C LEU A 100 -3.74 -4.19 2.20
N LYS A 101 -4.98 -4.54 2.54
CA LYS A 101 -6.17 -4.07 1.80
C LYS A 101 -6.41 -2.57 1.95
N GLU A 102 -5.93 -1.97 3.05
CA GLU A 102 -6.10 -0.57 3.40
C GLU A 102 -4.98 0.33 2.86
N ALA A 103 -3.82 -0.24 2.50
CA ALA A 103 -2.65 0.52 2.06
C ALA A 103 -2.92 1.42 0.84
N PRO A 104 -3.66 0.98 -0.20
CA PRO A 104 -4.06 1.86 -1.30
C PRO A 104 -4.84 3.10 -0.84
N ARG A 105 -5.79 2.93 0.09
CA ARG A 105 -6.60 4.03 0.62
C ARG A 105 -5.76 5.00 1.45
N ALA A 106 -4.92 4.46 2.34
CA ALA A 106 -4.00 5.25 3.17
C ALA A 106 -3.07 6.12 2.32
N TRP A 107 -2.52 5.55 1.24
CA TRP A 107 -1.71 6.28 0.27
C TRP A 107 -2.51 7.36 -0.46
N PHE A 108 -3.70 7.03 -0.99
CA PHE A 108 -4.54 8.00 -1.70
C PHE A 108 -4.84 9.23 -0.85
N HIS A 109 -5.27 9.04 0.40
CA HIS A 109 -5.58 10.15 1.31
C HIS A 109 -4.35 11.01 1.62
N TRP A 110 -3.21 10.36 1.89
CA TRP A 110 -1.96 11.09 2.14
C TRP A 110 -1.56 11.92 0.91
N PHE A 111 -1.56 11.31 -0.28
CA PHE A 111 -1.14 11.97 -1.50
C PHE A 111 -2.07 13.10 -1.91
N ALA A 112 -3.39 12.88 -1.82
CA ALA A 112 -4.39 13.92 -2.07
C ALA A 112 -4.23 15.10 -1.10
N SER A 113 -4.00 14.83 0.20
CA SER A 113 -3.74 15.87 1.19
C SER A 113 -2.40 16.58 0.95
N TYR A 114 -1.38 15.88 0.48
CA TYR A 114 -0.08 16.46 0.16
C TYR A 114 -0.22 17.44 -1.00
N LEU A 115 -0.92 17.05 -2.07
CA LEU A 115 -1.16 17.91 -3.24
C LEU A 115 -2.07 19.10 -2.94
N SER A 116 -3.04 18.98 -2.03
CA SER A 116 -3.95 20.08 -1.68
C SER A 116 -3.38 21.12 -0.73
N LYS A 117 -2.19 20.87 -0.16
CA LYS A 117 -1.45 21.82 0.67
C LYS A 117 -0.53 22.74 -0.13
N CYS A 118 -0.35 22.45 -1.42
CA CYS A 118 0.32 23.32 -2.37
C CYS A 118 -0.68 24.33 -2.96
#